data_AF-A0A1B7WVT2-F1
#
_entry.id   AF-A0A1B7WVT2-F1
#
_cell.length_a   1.000
_cell.length_b   1.000
_cell.length_c   1.000
_cell.angle_alpha   90.00
_cell.angle_beta   90.00
_cell.angle_gamma   90.00
#
_symmetry.space_group_name_H-M   'P 1'
#
loop_
_entity.id
_entity.type
_entity.pdbx_description
1 polymer ?
#
loop_
_entity_poly.entity_id
_entity_poly.type
_entity_poly.pdbx_seq_one_letter_code
_entity_poly.pdbx_strand_id
1 'polypeptide(L)'
;MDKQESLQDKFSKLFNNITSIPKKLADAVEEGLQETSKLVCVKEGLLNFDRIEEDVRRIQGDMKAGGDIVLGSHLILDDKRNFMEIRTYTERGDKTFVITVDAEVKRVTNLPSDILEKLQKEGRVELNLVV
;
A
#
# COMPACT_ATOMS: atom_id res chain seq x y z
N MET A 1 4.19 20.59 -23.67
CA MET A 1 2.81 20.27 -23.27
C MET A 1 2.84 18.90 -22.62
N ASP A 2 3.11 18.87 -21.31
CA ASP A 2 2.98 17.63 -20.56
C ASP A 2 1.51 17.23 -20.55
N LYS A 3 1.20 16.04 -21.09
CA LYS A 3 -0.11 15.44 -20.93
C LYS A 3 -0.33 15.29 -19.44
N GLN A 4 -1.29 16.05 -18.92
CA GLN A 4 -1.83 15.85 -17.59
C GLN A 4 -2.41 14.44 -17.57
N GLU A 5 -1.62 13.47 -17.08
CA GLU A 5 -2.09 12.09 -16.93
C GLU A 5 -3.38 12.14 -16.14
N SER A 6 -4.43 11.52 -16.69
CA SER A 6 -5.69 11.42 -15.97
C SER A 6 -5.43 10.62 -14.69
N LEU A 7 -6.16 10.93 -13.61
CA LEU A 7 -6.09 10.15 -12.38
C LEU A 7 -6.29 8.66 -12.68
N GLN A 8 -7.18 8.36 -13.62
CA GLN A 8 -7.45 7.02 -14.12
C GLN A 8 -6.21 6.34 -14.74
N ASP A 9 -5.39 7.06 -15.52
CA ASP A 9 -4.14 6.52 -16.08
C ASP A 9 -3.09 6.23 -14.99
N LYS A 10 -3.02 7.04 -13.94
CA LYS A 10 -2.14 6.79 -12.79
C LYS A 10 -2.57 5.54 -12.02
N PHE A 11 -3.88 5.40 -11.80
CA PHE A 11 -4.47 4.23 -11.15
C PHE A 11 -4.25 2.96 -11.98
N SER A 12 -4.47 2.99 -13.30
CA SER A 12 -4.21 1.82 -14.14
C SER A 12 -2.75 1.37 -14.05
N LYS A 13 -1.78 2.27 -13.96
CA LYS A 13 -0.36 1.89 -13.83
C LYS A 13 -0.01 1.25 -12.48
N LEU A 14 -0.55 1.78 -11.38
CA LEU A 14 -0.28 1.30 -10.02
C LEU A 14 -0.93 -0.07 -9.71
N PHE A 15 -2.14 -0.30 -10.24
CA PHE A 15 -3.05 -1.36 -9.78
C PHE A 15 -3.25 -2.51 -10.79
N ASN A 16 -2.49 -2.53 -11.89
CA ASN A 16 -2.62 -3.55 -12.96
C ASN A 16 -2.47 -5.01 -12.51
N ASN A 17 -2.01 -5.27 -11.29
CA ASN A 17 -1.78 -6.61 -10.80
C ASN A 17 -2.50 -6.84 -9.46
N ILE A 18 -3.82 -7.01 -9.47
CA ILE A 18 -4.52 -7.72 -8.38
C ILE A 18 -4.20 -9.21 -8.52
N THR A 19 -2.93 -9.57 -8.30
CA THR A 19 -2.43 -10.93 -8.47
C THR A 19 -1.94 -11.48 -7.14
N SER A 20 -2.10 -12.78 -6.93
CA SER A 20 -1.63 -13.50 -5.76
C SER A 20 -0.22 -13.07 -5.33
N ILE A 21 -0.05 -12.81 -4.03
CA ILE A 21 1.24 -12.58 -3.36
C ILE A 21 2.28 -13.56 -3.93
N PRO A 22 3.37 -13.09 -4.56
CA PRO A 22 4.43 -13.96 -5.04
C PRO A 22 4.94 -14.83 -3.87
N LYS A 23 5.13 -16.15 -4.10
CA LYS A 23 5.58 -17.10 -3.05
C LYS A 23 6.79 -16.61 -2.23
N LYS A 24 7.69 -15.82 -2.84
CA LYS A 24 8.85 -15.23 -2.17
C LYS A 24 8.49 -14.31 -0.99
N LEU A 25 7.29 -13.72 -0.97
CA LEU A 25 6.84 -12.84 0.10
C LEU A 25 6.15 -13.61 1.24
N ALA A 26 5.77 -14.87 1.03
CA ALA A 26 5.14 -15.70 2.06
C ALA A 26 6.11 -16.09 3.19
N ASP A 27 7.41 -16.14 2.89
CA ASP A 27 8.49 -16.47 3.83
C ASP A 27 9.14 -15.22 4.44
N ALA A 28 8.60 -14.02 4.18
CA ALA A 28 9.15 -12.77 4.68
C ALA A 28 9.08 -12.72 6.22
N VAL A 29 10.20 -12.38 6.86
CA VAL A 29 10.24 -12.17 8.31
C VAL A 29 9.66 -10.80 8.61
N GLU A 30 8.69 -10.73 9.51
CA GLU A 30 8.13 -9.44 9.96
C GLU A 30 9.20 -8.70 10.78
N GLU A 31 9.78 -7.67 10.18
CA GLU A 31 10.56 -6.69 10.94
C GLU A 31 9.53 -5.73 11.54
N GLY A 32 9.27 -5.90 12.84
CA GLY A 32 8.37 -5.08 13.65
C GLY A 32 8.83 -3.63 13.82
N LEU A 33 9.30 -2.99 12.76
CA LEU A 33 9.38 -1.56 12.64
C LEU A 33 7.94 -1.04 12.54
N GLN A 34 7.26 -0.95 13.70
CA GLN A 34 6.16 -0.01 13.90
C GLN A 34 6.73 1.41 13.83
N GLU A 35 7.32 1.77 12.69
CA GLU A 35 7.49 3.18 12.40
C GLU A 35 6.08 3.70 12.14
N THR A 36 5.59 4.44 13.14
CA THR A 36 4.41 5.31 13.05
C THR A 36 4.71 6.45 12.07
N SER A 37 5.04 6.08 10.84
CA SER A 37 5.05 6.96 9.70
C SER A 37 3.64 7.52 9.62
N LYS A 38 3.47 8.78 10.04
CA LYS A 38 2.20 9.51 9.87
C LYS A 38 1.83 9.39 8.39
N LEU A 39 0.89 8.51 8.09
CA LEU A 39 0.42 8.28 6.73
C LEU A 39 -0.24 9.56 6.28
N VAL A 40 0.32 10.17 5.26
CA VAL A 40 -0.16 11.43 4.70
C VAL A 40 -1.49 11.22 3.97
N CYS A 41 -1.76 9.98 3.53
CA CYS A 41 -3.03 9.55 2.97
C CYS A 41 -4.15 9.41 4.03
N VAL A 42 -3.82 9.35 5.33
CA VAL A 42 -4.83 9.29 6.40
C VAL A 42 -4.71 10.50 7.31
N LYS A 43 -5.78 11.30 7.35
CA LYS A 43 -5.89 12.42 8.29
C LYS A 43 -7.15 12.28 9.11
N GLU A 44 -7.01 12.19 10.43
CA GLU A 44 -8.14 12.10 11.38
C GLU A 44 -9.12 10.95 11.02
N GLY A 45 -8.58 9.83 10.54
CA GLY A 45 -9.35 8.67 10.09
C GLY A 45 -10.04 8.83 8.72
N LEU A 46 -9.81 9.93 7.99
CA LEU A 46 -10.19 10.05 6.59
C LEU A 46 -9.03 9.59 5.70
N LEU A 47 -9.22 8.46 5.02
CA LEU A 47 -8.33 7.98 3.96
C LEU A 47 -8.63 8.71 2.65
N ASN A 48 -7.64 9.40 2.09
CA ASN A 48 -7.64 9.86 0.72
C ASN A 48 -6.87 8.88 -0.17
N PHE A 49 -7.60 8.11 -0.97
CA PHE A 49 -7.03 7.04 -1.78
C PHE A 49 -6.02 7.53 -2.83
N ASP A 50 -6.19 8.76 -3.35
CA ASP A 50 -5.26 9.36 -4.32
C ASP A 50 -3.85 9.60 -3.74
N ARG A 51 -3.72 9.63 -2.41
CA ARG A 51 -2.46 9.94 -1.72
C ARG A 51 -1.68 8.71 -1.27
N ILE A 52 -2.21 7.52 -1.49
CA ILE A 52 -1.56 6.27 -1.07
C ILE A 52 -0.19 6.12 -1.75
N GLU A 53 -0.10 6.50 -3.03
CA GLU A 53 1.17 6.46 -3.77
C GLU A 53 2.25 7.34 -3.12
N GLU A 54 1.88 8.48 -2.54
CA GLU A 54 2.82 9.38 -1.86
C GLU A 54 3.48 8.69 -0.66
N ASP A 55 2.67 8.04 0.19
CA ASP A 55 3.19 7.30 1.34
C ASP A 55 4.01 6.09 0.93
N VAL A 56 3.58 5.35 -0.10
CA VAL A 56 4.31 4.18 -0.60
C VAL A 56 5.68 4.58 -1.15
N ARG A 57 5.75 5.65 -1.96
CA ARG A 57 7.02 6.17 -2.48
C ARG A 57 7.96 6.60 -1.36
N ARG A 58 7.43 7.24 -0.33
CA ARG A 58 8.21 7.64 0.85
C ARG A 58 8.77 6.44 1.58
N ILE A 59 7.91 5.48 1.96
CA ILE A 59 8.32 4.26 2.66
C ILE A 59 9.39 3.51 1.87
N GLN A 60 9.17 3.28 0.58
CA GLN A 60 10.14 2.61 -0.28
C GLN A 60 11.44 3.42 -0.45
N GLY A 61 11.35 4.74 -0.49
CA GLY A 61 12.51 5.64 -0.54
C GLY A 61 13.37 5.53 0.71
N ASP A 62 12.74 5.51 1.89
CA ASP A 62 13.42 5.35 3.18
C ASP A 62 14.13 3.99 3.26
N MET A 63 13.48 2.91 2.79
CA MET A 63 14.11 1.57 2.73
C MET A 63 15.31 1.53 1.78
N LYS A 64 15.18 2.11 0.58
CA LYS A 64 16.29 2.19 -0.39
C LYS A 64 17.44 3.01 0.17
N ALA A 65 17.16 4.10 0.89
CA ALA A 65 18.19 4.91 1.54
C ALA A 65 18.92 4.15 2.67
N GLY A 66 18.22 3.20 3.33
CA GLY A 66 18.79 2.26 4.29
C GLY A 66 19.65 1.15 3.67
N GLY A 67 19.68 1.03 2.34
CA GLY A 67 20.44 0.01 1.60
C GLY A 67 19.65 -1.24 1.25
N ASP A 68 18.34 -1.25 1.48
CA ASP A 68 17.49 -2.40 1.19
C ASP A 68 17.03 -2.43 -0.28
N ILE A 69 16.83 -3.64 -0.82
CA ILE A 69 16.22 -3.84 -2.13
C ILE A 69 14.72 -3.96 -1.97
N VAL A 70 13.95 -2.98 -2.47
CA VAL A 70 12.48 -3.03 -2.42
C VAL A 70 11.94 -4.02 -3.45
N LEU A 71 11.16 -5.00 -2.97
CA LEU A 71 10.51 -6.02 -3.79
C LEU A 71 9.09 -5.62 -4.23
N GLY A 72 8.44 -4.74 -3.46
CA GLY A 72 7.10 -4.21 -3.75
C GLY A 72 6.34 -3.85 -2.48
N SER A 73 5.14 -3.28 -2.65
CA SER A 73 4.25 -2.96 -1.52
C SER A 73 2.83 -3.43 -1.79
N HIS A 74 2.11 -3.84 -0.74
CA HIS A 74 0.70 -4.18 -0.79
C HIS A 74 -0.08 -3.20 0.06
N LEU A 75 -1.23 -2.75 -0.43
CA LEU A 75 -2.25 -2.05 0.35
C LEU A 75 -3.34 -3.05 0.73
N ILE A 76 -3.68 -3.09 2.01
CA ILE A 76 -4.84 -3.81 2.52
C ILE A 76 -5.81 -2.77 3.07
N LEU A 77 -7.07 -2.83 2.65
CA LEU A 77 -8.17 -2.12 3.31
C LEU A 77 -9.09 -3.15 3.93
N ASP A 78 -9.41 -2.99 5.21
CA ASP A 78 -10.28 -3.90 5.97
C ASP A 78 -11.38 -3.09 6.65
N ASP A 79 -12.58 -3.16 6.07
CA ASP A 79 -13.77 -2.46 6.54
C ASP A 79 -14.30 -3.08 7.83
N LYS A 80 -14.09 -4.38 8.05
CA LYS A 80 -14.54 -5.08 9.26
C LYS A 80 -13.82 -4.60 10.50
N ARG A 81 -12.56 -4.22 10.34
CA ARG A 81 -11.71 -3.74 11.44
C ARG A 81 -11.40 -2.24 11.38
N ASN A 82 -11.95 -1.52 10.39
CA ASN A 82 -11.73 -0.09 10.17
C ASN A 82 -10.24 0.30 10.09
N PHE A 83 -9.43 -0.45 9.31
CA PHE A 83 -8.02 -0.13 9.15
C PHE A 83 -7.56 -0.20 7.69
N MET A 84 -6.42 0.45 7.44
CA MET A 84 -5.58 0.18 6.29
C MET A 84 -4.20 -0.27 6.73
N GLU A 85 -3.57 -1.13 5.96
CA GLU A 85 -2.17 -1.53 6.09
C GLU A 85 -1.45 -1.29 4.76
N ILE A 86 -0.24 -0.75 4.83
CA ILE A 86 0.74 -0.77 3.74
C ILE A 86 1.86 -1.72 4.18
N ARG A 87 1.96 -2.85 3.49
CA ARG A 87 3.04 -3.82 3.69
C ARG A 87 4.09 -3.62 2.63
N THR A 88 5.31 -3.27 2.99
CA THR A 88 6.43 -3.13 2.06
C THR A 88 7.41 -4.25 2.28
N TYR A 89 7.76 -4.94 1.21
CA TYR A 89 8.65 -6.09 1.23
C TYR A 89 10.02 -5.70 0.72
N THR A 90 11.05 -6.08 1.45
CA THR A 90 12.44 -5.73 1.14
C THR A 90 13.34 -6.95 1.24
N GLU A 91 14.44 -6.93 0.51
CA GLU A 91 15.54 -7.88 0.62
C GLU A 91 16.75 -7.17 1.21
N ARG A 92 17.30 -7.76 2.28
CA ARG A 92 18.53 -7.30 2.94
C ARG A 92 19.42 -8.52 3.14
N GLY A 93 20.50 -8.60 2.37
CA GLY A 93 21.35 -9.79 2.32
C GLY A 93 20.62 -10.96 1.66
N ASP A 94 20.54 -12.09 2.35
CA ASP A 94 19.87 -13.33 1.89
C ASP A 94 18.45 -13.49 2.44
N LYS A 95 17.93 -12.47 3.13
CA LYS A 95 16.63 -12.51 3.81
C LYS A 95 15.65 -11.51 3.22
N THR A 96 14.40 -11.93 3.19
CA THR A 96 13.26 -11.08 2.87
C THR A 96 12.60 -10.63 4.17
N PHE A 97 12.31 -9.34 4.26
CA PHE A 97 11.63 -8.71 5.37
C PHE A 97 10.32 -8.07 4.90
N VAL A 98 9.35 -7.98 5.80
CA VAL A 98 8.13 -7.19 5.60
C VAL A 98 8.05 -6.13 6.68
N ILE A 99 7.77 -4.90 6.24
CA ILE A 99 7.50 -3.76 7.09
C ILE A 99 6.04 -3.39 6.91
N THR A 100 5.33 -3.26 8.02
CA THR A 100 3.90 -2.95 8.03
C THR A 100 3.69 -1.58 8.64
N VAL A 101 3.01 -0.69 7.90
CA VAL A 101 2.51 0.59 8.43
C VAL A 101 0.98 0.54 8.37
N ASP A 102 0.33 0.78 9.49
CA ASP A 102 -1.13 0.75 9.59
C ASP A 102 -1.73 2.08 10.07
N ALA A 103 -3.02 2.26 9.80
CA ALA A 103 -3.80 3.36 10.35
C ALA A 103 -5.29 2.99 10.45
N GLU A 104 -5.96 3.55 11.46
CA GLU A 104 -7.41 3.52 11.57
C GLU A 104 -8.07 4.37 10.47
N VAL A 105 -9.03 3.78 9.77
CA VAL A 105 -9.79 4.42 8.69
C VAL A 105 -11.27 4.39 9.04
N LYS A 106 -11.84 5.57 9.25
CA LYS A 106 -13.28 5.77 9.55
C LYS A 106 -14.08 6.10 8.30
N ARG A 107 -13.44 6.78 7.34
CA ARG A 107 -14.06 7.27 6.11
C ARG A 107 -13.05 7.22 4.99
N VAL A 108 -13.51 7.04 3.75
CA VAL A 108 -12.67 7.01 2.56
C VAL A 108 -13.17 8.05 1.55
N THR A 109 -12.25 8.71 0.86
CA THR A 109 -12.53 9.58 -0.28
C THR A 109 -11.66 9.17 -1.48
N ASN A 110 -12.16 9.47 -2.69
CA ASN A 110 -11.53 9.15 -3.96
C ASN A 110 -11.26 7.65 -4.18
N LEU A 111 -12.05 6.78 -3.54
CA LEU A 111 -11.95 5.33 -3.74
C LEU A 111 -12.52 4.94 -5.12
N PRO A 112 -11.76 4.23 -5.97
CA PRO A 112 -12.28 3.70 -7.22
C PRO A 112 -13.48 2.77 -7.00
N SER A 113 -14.46 2.83 -7.90
CA SER A 113 -15.74 2.11 -7.74
C SER A 113 -15.57 0.59 -7.70
N ASP A 114 -14.63 0.05 -8.48
CA ASP A 114 -14.30 -1.38 -8.49
C ASP A 114 -13.71 -1.85 -7.15
N ILE A 115 -12.91 -1.01 -6.49
CA ILE A 115 -12.39 -1.28 -5.15
C ILE A 115 -13.50 -1.16 -4.10
N LEU A 116 -14.38 -0.16 -4.21
CA LEU A 116 -15.53 0.01 -3.34
C LEU A 116 -16.45 -1.21 -3.39
N GLU A 117 -16.79 -1.70 -4.59
CA GLU A 117 -17.63 -2.88 -4.79
C GLU A 117 -17.01 -4.14 -4.16
N LYS A 118 -15.70 -4.36 -4.36
CA LYS A 118 -14.97 -5.48 -3.72
C LYS A 118 -14.99 -5.36 -2.20
N LEU A 119 -14.72 -4.16 -1.67
CA LEU A 119 -14.71 -3.91 -0.23
C LEU A 119 -16.09 -4.17 0.38
N GLN A 120 -17.17 -3.74 -0.27
CA GLN A 120 -18.54 -4.01 0.18
C GLN A 120 -18.91 -5.51 0.15
N LYS A 121 -18.41 -6.24 -0.85
CA LYS A 121 -18.71 -7.66 -1.02
C LYS A 121 -17.91 -8.56 -0.07
N GLU A 122 -16.62 -8.26 0.10
CA GLU A 122 -15.66 -9.15 0.78
C GLU A 122 -15.34 -8.64 2.20
N GLY A 123 -15.57 -7.35 2.46
CA GLY A 123 -15.23 -6.63 3.69
C GLY A 123 -13.72 -6.38 3.86
N ARG A 124 -12.92 -6.83 2.90
CA ARG A 124 -11.47 -6.64 2.84
C ARG A 124 -11.02 -6.70 1.39
N VAL A 125 -10.08 -5.85 1.02
CA VAL A 125 -9.43 -5.87 -0.30
C VAL A 125 -7.93 -5.75 -0.12
N GLU A 126 -7.18 -6.49 -0.92
CA GLU A 126 -5.71 -6.42 -0.98
C GLU A 126 -5.29 -6.05 -2.40
N LEU A 127 -4.45 -5.04 -2.51
CA LEU A 127 -4.01 -4.44 -3.77
C LEU A 127 -2.48 -4.44 -3.81
N ASN A 128 -1.90 -4.99 -4.87
CA ASN A 128 -0.46 -4.84 -5.09
C ASN A 128 -0.17 -3.48 -5.68
N LEU A 129 0.87 -2.84 -5.17
CA LEU A 129 1.33 -1.53 -5.59
C LEU A 129 2.72 -1.70 -6.21
N VAL A 130 2.78 -1.47 -7.52
CA VAL A 130 4.04 -1.39 -8.27
C VAL A 130 4.33 0.09 -8.47
N VAL A 131 5.30 0.63 -7.72
CA VAL A 131 5.64 2.06 -7.72
C VAL A 131 7.12 2.27 -8.05
#